data_AF-A0AA85FGD3-F1
#
_entry.id   AF-A0AA85FGD3-F1
#
_cell.length_a   1.000
_cell.length_b   1.000
_cell.length_c   1.000
_cell.angle_alpha   90.00
_cell.angle_beta   90.00
_cell.angle_gamma   90.00
#
_symmetry.space_group_name_H-M   'P 1'
#
loop_
_entity.id
_entity.type
_entity.pdbx_description
1 polymer ?
#
loop_
_entity_poly.entity_id
_entity_poly.type
_entity_poly.pdbx_seq_one_letter_code
_entity_poly.pdbx_strand_id
1 'polypeptide(L)'
;MTLISVLSLEPYTRARSTTEPRIYHEECLRLEKLYFTKWAVHYLSKNAATDITLLQSYKNEYEEAKKGDKNADRRRDWNGILRSRISKKWKERELLDDVESAYIAETRTKVNVNKDIVKELESKAIQATNEHMDNRDDKSLEEQYYEAYSTLAKELRNHIYILYDSLYHLTVKLQAS
;
A
#
# COMPACT_ATOMS: atom_id res chain seq x y z
N MET A 1 16.55 -14.27 -16.10
CA MET A 1 16.60 -12.98 -16.83
C MET A 1 16.24 -11.91 -15.82
N THR A 2 17.25 -11.29 -15.22
CA THR A 2 17.17 -10.60 -13.93
C THR A 2 16.58 -9.18 -14.07
N LEU A 3 15.55 -8.90 -13.26
CA LEU A 3 14.80 -7.64 -13.12
C LEU A 3 15.62 -6.52 -12.45
N ILE A 4 16.76 -6.14 -13.02
CA ILE A 4 17.60 -5.01 -12.51
C ILE A 4 17.79 -3.91 -13.56
N SER A 5 17.22 -4.04 -14.77
CA SER A 5 17.52 -3.09 -15.85
C SER A 5 16.58 -1.89 -15.99
N VAL A 6 15.48 -1.80 -15.22
CA VAL A 6 14.45 -0.74 -15.45
C VAL A 6 14.68 0.53 -14.61
N LEU A 7 15.50 0.47 -13.56
CA LEU A 7 15.75 1.60 -12.64
C LEU A 7 17.16 2.19 -12.71
N SER A 8 18.05 1.64 -13.54
CA SER A 8 19.39 2.20 -13.70
C SER A 8 19.33 3.48 -14.55
N LEU A 9 19.40 4.64 -13.90
CA LEU A 9 19.85 5.88 -14.53
C LEU A 9 21.34 5.74 -14.84
N GLU A 10 21.70 4.87 -15.79
CA GLU A 10 23.09 4.82 -16.24
C GLU A 10 23.44 6.20 -16.78
N PRO A 11 24.51 6.84 -16.25
CA PRO A 11 24.90 8.15 -16.69
C PRO A 11 25.31 8.05 -18.15
N TYR A 12 24.61 8.80 -19.01
CA TYR A 12 24.94 8.96 -20.41
C TYR A 12 26.41 9.42 -20.49
N THR A 13 27.30 8.52 -20.92
CA THR A 13 28.75 8.75 -21.01
C THR A 13 29.04 9.68 -22.18
N ARG A 14 28.82 10.98 -21.98
CA ARG A 14 29.33 12.01 -22.88
C ARG A 14 29.71 13.27 -22.12
N ALA A 15 30.89 13.26 -21.50
CA ALA A 15 31.96 14.27 -21.69
C ALA A 15 33.08 14.19 -20.63
N ARG A 16 34.29 14.53 -21.09
CA ARG A 16 35.58 14.52 -20.41
C ARG A 16 35.73 15.71 -19.42
N SER A 17 34.97 15.73 -18.33
CA SER A 17 35.18 16.69 -17.25
C SER A 17 34.89 16.07 -15.89
N THR A 18 35.76 16.28 -14.90
CA THR A 18 35.59 15.81 -13.52
C THR A 18 34.45 16.50 -12.77
N THR A 19 33.87 17.58 -13.33
CA THR A 19 32.84 18.40 -12.69
C THR A 19 31.43 18.14 -13.24
N GLU A 20 31.29 17.72 -14.51
CA GLU A 20 29.99 17.47 -15.16
C GLU A 20 29.20 16.30 -14.53
N PRO A 21 29.81 15.15 -14.18
CA PRO A 21 29.10 14.07 -13.48
C PRO A 21 28.58 14.50 -12.11
N ARG A 22 29.30 15.40 -11.42
CA ARG A 22 28.92 15.91 -10.10
C ARG A 22 27.70 16.82 -10.18
N ILE A 23 27.68 17.76 -11.13
CA ILE A 23 26.54 18.66 -11.36
C ILE A 23 25.29 17.87 -11.74
N TYR A 24 25.42 16.83 -12.57
CA TYR A 24 24.31 15.96 -12.92
C TYR A 24 23.74 15.24 -11.69
N HIS A 25 24.60 14.65 -10.87
CA HIS A 25 24.17 13.95 -9.65
C HIS A 25 23.47 14.90 -8.65
N GLU A 26 24.02 16.09 -8.43
CA GLU A 26 23.43 17.12 -7.57
C GLU A 26 22.03 17.53 -8.05
N GLU A 27 21.84 17.71 -9.37
CA GLU A 27 20.55 18.06 -9.94
C GLU A 27 19.53 16.91 -9.85
N CYS A 28 19.97 15.66 -10.05
CA CYS A 28 19.15 14.47 -9.81
C CYS A 28 18.64 14.44 -8.37
N LEU A 29 19.52 14.61 -7.38
CA LEU A 29 19.14 14.63 -5.96
C LEU A 29 18.17 15.77 -5.63
N ARG A 30 18.40 16.96 -6.19
CA ARG A 30 17.54 18.12 -5.97
C ARG A 30 16.13 17.89 -6.52
N LEU A 31 16.01 17.38 -7.74
CA LEU A 31 14.73 17.07 -8.36
C LEU A 31 14.04 15.87 -7.69
N GLU A 32 14.79 14.83 -7.30
CA GLU A 32 14.24 13.73 -6.51
C GLU A 32 13.63 14.24 -5.20
N LYS A 33 14.33 15.12 -4.46
CA LYS A 33 13.78 15.73 -3.25
C LYS A 33 12.50 16.54 -3.51
N LEU A 34 12.47 17.32 -4.59
CA LEU A 34 11.30 18.12 -4.96
C LEU A 34 10.06 17.23 -5.24
N TYR A 35 10.23 16.19 -6.06
CA TYR A 35 9.11 15.33 -6.44
C TYR A 35 8.71 14.36 -5.33
N PHE A 36 9.66 13.86 -4.55
CA PHE A 36 9.39 13.07 -3.34
C PHE A 36 8.55 13.85 -2.33
N THR A 37 8.96 15.08 -1.98
CA THR A 37 8.23 15.89 -0.99
C THR A 37 6.85 16.30 -1.51
N LYS A 38 6.72 16.57 -2.82
CA LYS A 38 5.41 16.77 -3.47
C LYS A 38 4.50 15.54 -3.30
N TRP A 39 5.04 14.36 -3.61
CA TRP A 39 4.34 13.09 -3.49
C TRP A 39 3.97 12.79 -2.02
N ALA A 40 4.89 12.99 -1.08
CA ALA A 40 4.67 12.75 0.34
C ALA A 40 3.54 13.62 0.90
N VAL A 41 3.51 14.91 0.55
CA VAL A 41 2.40 15.81 0.91
C VAL A 41 1.08 15.30 0.35
N HIS A 42 1.06 14.88 -0.92
CA HIS A 42 -0.15 14.34 -1.56
C HIS A 42 -0.64 13.06 -0.86
N TYR A 43 0.25 12.07 -0.67
CA TYR A 43 -0.06 10.80 -0.01
C TYR A 43 -0.58 11.00 1.42
N LEU A 44 0.12 11.80 2.21
CA LEU A 44 -0.27 12.08 3.61
C LEU A 44 -1.57 12.90 3.69
N SER A 45 -1.84 13.80 2.74
CA SER A 45 -3.10 14.57 2.74
C SER A 45 -4.33 13.72 2.39
N LYS A 46 -4.16 12.64 1.62
CA LYS A 46 -5.24 11.69 1.30
C LYS A 46 -5.63 10.79 2.48
N ASN A 47 -4.69 10.53 3.38
CA ASN A 47 -4.91 9.64 4.51
C ASN A 47 -5.64 10.35 5.66
N ALA A 48 -6.73 9.75 6.17
CA ALA A 48 -7.57 10.37 7.20
C ALA A 48 -6.94 10.35 8.62
N ALA A 49 -5.97 9.47 8.85
CA ALA A 49 -5.30 9.26 10.14
C ALA A 49 -3.85 9.78 10.13
N THR A 50 -3.60 10.87 9.41
CA THR A 50 -2.24 11.36 9.18
C THR A 50 -1.68 12.12 10.39
N ASP A 51 -0.44 11.81 10.74
CA ASP A 51 0.35 12.61 11.69
C ASP A 51 0.50 14.03 11.14
N ILE A 52 -0.21 14.96 11.77
CA ILE A 52 -0.27 16.38 11.38
C ILE A 52 1.13 17.01 11.42
N THR A 53 1.98 16.60 12.37
CA THR A 53 3.34 17.12 12.52
C THR A 53 4.20 16.71 11.33
N LEU A 54 4.10 15.44 10.93
CA LEU A 54 4.82 14.90 9.77
C LEU A 54 4.33 15.51 8.46
N LEU A 55 3.01 15.69 8.30
CA LEU A 55 2.46 16.37 7.13
C LEU A 55 2.99 17.81 7.04
N GLN A 56 3.04 18.52 8.17
CA GLN A 56 3.54 19.90 8.20
C GLN A 56 5.04 19.98 7.89
N SER A 57 5.86 19.04 8.39
CA SER A 57 7.29 19.01 8.05
C SER A 57 7.50 18.82 6.55
N TYR A 58 6.79 17.88 5.91
CA TYR A 58 6.89 17.67 4.47
C TYR A 58 6.36 18.84 3.64
N LYS A 59 5.30 19.52 4.10
CA LYS A 59 4.83 20.77 3.46
C LYS A 59 5.93 21.84 3.46
N ASN A 60 6.59 22.03 4.60
CA ASN A 60 7.69 22.97 4.71
C ASN A 60 8.86 22.58 3.79
N GLU A 61 9.27 21.31 3.81
CA GLU A 61 10.33 20.82 2.92
C GLU A 61 10.00 20.97 1.44
N TYR A 62 8.74 20.71 1.06
CA TYR A 62 8.29 20.89 -0.31
C TYR A 62 8.36 22.35 -0.76
N GLU A 63 7.90 23.28 0.07
CA GLU A 63 7.99 24.71 -0.25
C GLU A 63 9.44 25.19 -0.33
N GLU A 64 10.34 24.71 0.52
CA GLU A 64 11.78 25.00 0.41
C GLU A 64 12.39 24.42 -0.88
N ALA A 65 12.08 23.17 -1.23
CA ALA A 65 12.55 22.55 -2.46
C ALA A 65 12.04 23.30 -3.71
N LYS A 66 10.78 23.76 -3.68
CA LYS A 66 10.15 24.53 -4.75
C LYS A 66 10.76 25.92 -4.90
N LYS A 67 11.13 26.59 -3.80
CA LYS A 67 11.91 27.84 -3.85
C LYS A 67 13.29 27.60 -4.48
N GLY A 68 13.98 26.53 -4.07
CA GLY A 68 15.26 26.13 -4.67
C GLY A 68 15.15 25.85 -6.17
N ASP A 69 14.05 25.23 -6.60
CA ASP A 69 13.79 24.92 -8.01
C ASP A 69 13.61 26.18 -8.88
N LYS A 70 12.94 27.21 -8.37
CA LYS A 70 12.76 28.48 -9.09
C LYS A 70 14.10 29.16 -9.39
N ASN A 71 15.09 28.97 -8.51
CA ASN A 71 16.41 29.61 -8.60
C ASN A 71 17.47 28.72 -9.28
N ALA A 72 17.12 27.49 -9.69
CA ALA A 72 18.07 26.55 -10.27
C ALA A 72 18.46 26.92 -11.71
N ASP A 73 19.72 26.70 -12.08
CA ASP A 73 20.17 26.85 -13.47
C ASP A 73 19.52 25.78 -14.35
N ARG A 74 18.61 26.21 -15.23
CA ARG A 74 17.84 25.34 -16.13
C ARG A 74 18.72 24.48 -17.04
N ARG A 75 19.97 24.86 -17.30
CA ARG A 75 20.91 24.08 -18.11
C ARG A 75 21.31 22.76 -17.43
N ARG A 76 21.17 22.67 -16.11
CA ARG A 76 21.44 21.45 -15.33
C ARG A 76 20.37 20.37 -15.56
N ASP A 77 19.15 20.77 -15.92
CA ASP A 77 18.00 19.87 -16.19
C ASP A 77 18.08 19.20 -17.58
N TRP A 78 19.18 19.38 -18.32
CA TRP A 78 19.40 18.81 -19.66
C TRP A 78 18.18 19.02 -20.58
N ASN A 79 17.77 20.28 -20.73
CA ASN A 79 16.58 20.67 -21.50
C ASN A 79 15.26 20.03 -21.01
N GLY A 80 15.17 19.71 -19.72
CA GLY A 80 13.95 19.19 -19.08
C GLY A 80 13.84 17.66 -19.10
N ILE A 81 14.82 16.94 -19.65
CA ILE A 81 14.81 15.47 -19.72
C ILE A 81 14.78 14.87 -18.31
N LEU A 82 15.58 15.39 -17.40
CA LEU A 82 15.73 14.84 -16.06
C LEU A 82 14.43 15.00 -15.26
N ARG A 83 13.84 16.20 -15.30
CA ARG A 83 12.52 16.48 -14.73
C ARG A 83 11.44 15.58 -15.33
N SER A 84 11.44 15.37 -16.65
CA SER A 84 10.46 14.48 -17.29
C SER A 84 10.56 13.04 -16.76
N ARG A 85 11.78 12.52 -16.56
CA ARG A 85 12.00 11.16 -16.04
C ARG A 85 11.57 11.02 -14.59
N ILE A 86 11.99 11.95 -13.73
CA ILE A 86 11.64 11.93 -12.30
C ILE A 86 10.13 12.14 -12.12
N SER A 87 9.52 13.05 -12.89
CA SER A 87 8.08 13.26 -12.86
C SER A 87 7.29 12.00 -13.25
N LYS A 88 7.76 11.26 -14.26
CA LYS A 88 7.14 10.00 -14.68
C LYS A 88 7.21 8.96 -13.56
N LYS A 89 8.40 8.74 -12.99
CA LYS A 89 8.65 7.83 -11.86
C LYS A 89 7.70 8.10 -10.68
N TRP A 90 7.60 9.36 -10.24
CA TRP A 90 6.74 9.70 -9.09
C TRP A 90 5.25 9.66 -9.42
N LYS A 91 4.86 9.84 -10.70
CA LYS A 91 3.48 9.62 -11.14
C LYS A 91 3.11 8.14 -11.13
N GLU A 92 4.02 7.26 -11.54
CA GLU A 92 3.84 5.81 -11.43
C GLU A 92 3.70 5.38 -9.96
N ARG A 93 4.49 5.96 -9.05
CA ARG A 93 4.35 5.72 -7.61
C ARG A 93 2.97 6.15 -7.08
N GLU A 94 2.50 7.32 -7.47
CA GLU A 94 1.18 7.82 -7.06
C GLU A 94 0.05 6.86 -7.49
N LEU A 95 0.13 6.33 -8.71
CA LEU A 95 -0.83 5.32 -9.20
C LEU A 95 -0.73 4.01 -8.43
N LEU A 96 0.49 3.57 -8.09
CA LEU A 96 0.71 2.38 -7.28
C LEU A 96 0.07 2.53 -5.89
N ASP A 97 0.24 3.68 -5.23
CA ASP A 97 -0.35 3.91 -3.91
C ASP A 97 -1.89 3.93 -3.96
N ASP A 98 -2.48 4.47 -5.04
CA ASP A 98 -3.95 4.44 -5.23
C ASP A 98 -4.45 3.00 -5.41
N VAL A 99 -3.72 2.15 -6.14
CA VAL A 99 -4.04 0.73 -6.32
C VAL A 99 -3.87 -0.05 -5.00
N GLU A 100 -2.77 0.17 -4.28
CA GLU A 100 -2.52 -0.44 -2.96
C GLU A 100 -3.61 -0.04 -1.97
N SER A 101 -3.98 1.23 -1.93
CA SER A 101 -5.03 1.75 -1.05
C SER A 101 -6.40 1.15 -1.35
N ALA A 102 -6.79 1.09 -2.62
CA ALA A 102 -8.04 0.47 -3.05
C ALA A 102 -8.11 -1.01 -2.67
N TYR A 103 -7.00 -1.72 -2.89
CA TYR A 103 -6.91 -3.14 -2.59
C TYR A 103 -6.98 -3.42 -1.07
N ILE A 104 -6.28 -2.63 -0.25
CA ILE A 104 -6.35 -2.71 1.21
C ILE A 104 -7.77 -2.41 1.70
N ALA A 105 -8.45 -1.41 1.12
CA ALA A 105 -9.83 -1.07 1.47
C ALA A 105 -10.81 -2.21 1.14
N GLU A 106 -10.68 -2.81 -0.06
CA GLU A 106 -11.49 -3.97 -0.47
C GLU A 106 -11.26 -5.16 0.47
N THR A 107 -10.00 -5.46 0.77
CA THR A 107 -9.60 -6.55 1.68
C THR A 107 -10.19 -6.34 3.07
N ARG A 108 -10.05 -5.13 3.63
CA ARG A 108 -10.63 -4.77 4.94
C ARG A 108 -12.14 -4.95 4.97
N THR A 109 -12.82 -4.57 3.88
CA THR A 109 -14.27 -4.70 3.77
C THR A 109 -14.69 -6.18 3.80
N LYS A 110 -14.04 -7.03 2.98
CA LYS A 110 -14.30 -8.48 2.98
C LYS A 110 -14.01 -9.14 4.33
N VAL A 111 -12.88 -8.78 4.94
CA VAL A 111 -12.50 -9.29 6.27
C VAL A 111 -13.50 -8.86 7.35
N ASN A 112 -13.96 -7.60 7.34
CA ASN A 112 -14.93 -7.11 8.33
C ASN A 112 -16.29 -7.82 8.20
N VAL A 113 -16.81 -7.96 6.98
CA VAL A 113 -18.07 -8.70 6.73
C VAL A 113 -17.97 -10.12 7.27
N ASN A 114 -16.89 -10.83 6.94
CA ASN A 114 -16.72 -12.20 7.43
C ASN A 114 -16.54 -12.27 8.94
N LYS A 115 -15.90 -11.28 9.56
CA LYS A 115 -15.73 -11.22 11.01
C LYS A 115 -17.08 -11.13 11.73
N ASP A 116 -18.01 -10.34 11.20
CA ASP A 116 -19.35 -10.21 11.79
C ASP A 116 -20.17 -11.49 11.60
N ILE A 117 -20.06 -12.16 10.44
CA ILE A 117 -20.66 -13.48 10.21
C ILE A 117 -20.11 -14.52 11.20
N VAL A 118 -18.78 -14.57 11.40
CA VAL A 118 -18.15 -15.50 12.34
C VAL A 118 -18.68 -15.28 13.76
N LYS A 119 -18.79 -14.03 14.24
CA LYS A 119 -19.35 -13.74 15.57
C LYS A 119 -20.81 -14.19 15.72
N GLU A 120 -21.63 -14.02 14.68
CA GLU A 120 -23.02 -14.48 14.69
C GLU A 120 -23.08 -16.01 14.78
N LEU A 121 -22.26 -16.71 14.00
CA LEU A 121 -22.19 -18.18 14.02
C LEU A 121 -21.61 -18.71 15.33
N GLU A 122 -20.62 -18.04 15.92
CA GLU A 122 -20.11 -18.36 17.25
C GLU A 122 -21.20 -18.26 18.31
N SER A 123 -22.01 -17.19 18.27
CA SER A 123 -23.13 -17.00 19.19
C SER A 123 -24.19 -18.11 19.03
N LYS A 124 -24.51 -18.49 17.79
CA LYS A 124 -25.43 -19.59 17.48
C LYS A 124 -24.90 -20.95 17.96
N ALA A 125 -23.61 -21.23 17.75
CA ALA A 125 -22.99 -22.46 18.21
C ALA A 125 -22.99 -22.55 19.75
N ILE A 126 -22.70 -21.45 20.45
CA ILE A 126 -22.78 -21.38 21.92
C ILE A 126 -24.22 -21.61 22.40
N GLN A 127 -25.21 -20.99 21.75
CA GLN A 127 -26.61 -21.20 22.09
C GLN A 127 -27.03 -22.67 21.93
N ALA A 128 -26.74 -23.28 20.77
CA ALA A 128 -27.05 -24.68 20.51
C ALA A 128 -26.35 -25.63 21.52
N THR A 129 -25.14 -25.27 21.96
CA THR A 129 -24.43 -26.02 23.02
C THR A 129 -25.17 -25.98 24.34
N ASN A 130 -25.62 -24.79 24.77
CA ASN A 130 -26.34 -24.64 26.03
C ASN A 130 -27.67 -25.41 25.99
N GLU A 131 -28.43 -25.29 24.89
CA GLU A 131 -29.70 -26.02 24.70
C GLU A 131 -29.50 -27.54 24.73
N HIS A 132 -28.49 -28.06 24.02
CA HIS A 132 -28.16 -29.48 24.06
C HIS A 132 -27.70 -29.93 25.45
N MET A 133 -26.94 -29.10 26.17
CA MET A 133 -26.50 -29.42 27.53
C MET A 133 -27.66 -29.51 28.52
N ASP A 134 -28.69 -28.67 28.35
CA ASP A 134 -29.88 -28.64 29.21
C ASP A 134 -30.81 -29.83 28.94
N ASN A 135 -30.79 -30.41 27.73
CA ASN A 135 -31.64 -31.53 27.34
C ASN A 135 -30.89 -32.57 26.49
N ARG A 136 -29.91 -33.23 27.10
CA ARG A 136 -28.95 -34.12 26.41
C ARG A 136 -29.56 -35.34 25.70
N ASP A 137 -30.72 -35.80 26.14
CA ASP A 137 -31.38 -36.96 25.54
C ASP A 137 -32.17 -36.60 24.27
N ASP A 138 -32.33 -35.30 23.98
CA ASP A 138 -32.97 -34.81 22.77
C ASP A 138 -32.00 -34.85 21.57
N LYS A 139 -32.16 -35.89 20.75
CA LYS A 139 -31.37 -36.09 19.52
C LYS A 139 -31.49 -34.95 18.52
N SER A 140 -32.61 -34.21 18.49
CA SER A 140 -32.75 -33.07 17.57
C SER A 140 -31.80 -31.93 17.96
N LEU A 141 -31.61 -31.70 19.26
CA LEU A 141 -30.68 -30.69 19.76
C LEU A 141 -29.22 -31.10 19.56
N GLU A 142 -28.91 -32.40 19.66
CA GLU A 142 -27.59 -32.93 19.30
C GLU A 142 -27.25 -32.64 17.82
N GLU A 143 -28.19 -32.87 16.91
CA GLU A 143 -27.99 -32.60 15.48
C GLU A 143 -27.81 -31.10 15.19
N GLN A 144 -28.62 -30.24 15.81
CA GLN A 144 -28.50 -28.78 15.70
C GLN A 144 -27.16 -28.26 16.22
N TYR A 145 -26.67 -28.80 17.35
CA TYR A 145 -25.34 -28.51 17.87
C TYR A 145 -24.26 -28.84 16.85
N TYR A 146 -24.26 -30.06 16.30
CA TYR A 146 -23.26 -30.47 15.31
C TYR A 146 -23.32 -29.62 14.04
N GLU A 147 -24.52 -29.27 13.56
CA GLU A 147 -24.70 -28.42 12.37
C GLU A 147 -24.16 -27.00 12.60
N ALA A 148 -24.43 -26.41 13.76
CA ALA A 148 -23.95 -25.08 14.11
C ALA A 148 -22.41 -25.03 14.14
N TYR A 149 -21.76 -26.02 14.75
CA TYR A 149 -20.29 -26.11 14.77
C TYR A 149 -19.69 -26.39 13.39
N SER A 150 -20.33 -27.26 12.59
CA SER A 150 -19.88 -27.56 11.22
C SER A 150 -19.91 -26.30 10.34
N THR A 151 -21.00 -25.52 10.46
CA THR A 151 -21.18 -24.25 9.74
C THR A 151 -20.14 -23.22 10.17
N LEU A 152 -19.93 -23.05 11.48
CA LEU A 152 -18.91 -22.16 12.01
C LEU A 152 -17.50 -22.54 11.52
N ALA A 153 -17.15 -23.83 11.56
CA ALA A 153 -15.86 -24.33 11.10
C ALA A 153 -15.64 -24.12 9.59
N LYS A 154 -16.71 -24.16 8.78
CA LYS A 154 -16.66 -23.86 7.36
C LYS A 154 -16.36 -22.37 7.12
N GLU A 155 -17.04 -21.47 7.82
CA GLU A 155 -16.79 -20.03 7.66
C GLU A 155 -15.43 -19.58 8.19
N LEU A 156 -14.94 -20.18 9.29
CA LEU A 156 -13.58 -19.92 9.76
C LEU A 156 -12.52 -20.28 8.69
N ARG A 157 -12.70 -21.40 7.98
CA ARG A 157 -11.83 -21.77 6.85
C ARG A 157 -11.92 -20.79 5.69
N ASN A 158 -13.12 -20.32 5.36
CA ASN A 158 -13.34 -19.30 4.34
C ASN A 158 -12.63 -17.97 4.70
N HIS A 159 -12.70 -17.57 5.97
CA HIS A 159 -12.01 -16.37 6.46
C HIS A 159 -10.48 -16.48 6.32
N ILE A 160 -9.90 -17.63 6.70
CA ILE A 160 -8.47 -17.91 6.51
C ILE A 160 -8.09 -17.85 5.03
N TYR A 161 -8.92 -18.42 4.15
CA TYR A 161 -8.68 -18.39 2.71
C TYR A 161 -8.65 -16.96 2.15
N ILE A 162 -9.61 -16.12 2.54
CA ILE A 162 -9.65 -14.72 2.09
C ILE A 162 -8.42 -13.94 2.57
N LEU A 163 -7.97 -14.16 3.81
CA LEU A 163 -6.73 -13.54 4.30
C LEU A 163 -5.50 -14.01 3.52
N TYR A 164 -5.41 -15.31 3.24
CA TYR A 164 -4.32 -15.90 2.48
C TYR A 164 -4.27 -15.37 1.04
N ASP A 165 -5.41 -15.39 0.34
CA ASP A 165 -5.55 -14.89 -1.02
C ASP A 165 -5.18 -13.40 -1.10
N SER A 166 -5.62 -12.63 -0.09
CA SER A 166 -5.33 -11.21 0.00
C SER A 166 -3.82 -10.93 0.13
N LEU A 167 -3.12 -11.71 0.96
CA LEU A 167 -1.67 -11.62 1.17
C LEU A 167 -0.89 -12.06 -0.08
N TYR A 168 -1.33 -13.14 -0.73
CA TYR A 168 -0.70 -13.66 -1.95
C TYR A 168 -0.74 -12.62 -3.08
N HIS A 169 -1.92 -12.07 -3.35
CA HIS A 169 -2.10 -11.07 -4.41
C HIS A 169 -1.37 -9.76 -4.14
N LEU A 170 -1.29 -9.30 -2.88
CA LEU A 170 -0.47 -8.14 -2.50
C LEU A 170 1.01 -8.41 -2.81
N THR A 171 1.50 -9.60 -2.46
CA THR A 171 2.90 -10.00 -2.68
C THR A 171 3.24 -10.04 -4.17
N VAL A 172 2.38 -10.64 -5.00
CA VAL A 172 2.59 -10.71 -6.46
C VAL A 172 2.60 -9.32 -7.08
N LYS A 173 1.69 -8.42 -6.67
CA LYS A 173 1.64 -7.06 -7.20
C LYS A 173 2.88 -6.23 -6.83
N LEU A 174 3.37 -6.36 -5.60
CA LEU A 174 4.60 -5.70 -5.15
C LEU A 174 5.86 -6.22 -5.86
N GLN A 175 5.86 -7.46 -6.34
CA GLN A 175 6.97 -8.02 -7.13
C GLN A 175 6.93 -7.62 -8.61
N ALA A 176 5.76 -7.22 -9.11
CA ALA A 176 5.55 -6.82 -10.50
C ALA A 176 5.73 -5.30 -10.73
N SER A 177 5.78 -4.51 -9.66
CA SER A 177 6.02 -3.05 -9.63
C SER A 177 7.49 -2.72 -9.42
#